data_AF-A0A8W8JL66-F1
#
_entry.id   AF-A0A8W8JL66-F1
#
_cell.length_a   1.000
_cell.length_b   1.000
_cell.length_c   1.000
_cell.angle_alpha   90.00
_cell.angle_beta   90.00
_cell.angle_gamma   90.00
#
_symmetry.space_group_name_H-M   'P 1'
#
loop_
_entity.id
_entity.type
_entity.pdbx_description
1 polymer ?
#
loop_
_entity_poly.entity_id
_entity_poly.type
_entity_poly.pdbx_seq_one_letter_code
_entity_poly.pdbx_strand_id
1 'polypeptide(L)' 'EDAIYYLGEALRKDVIDLDVFLKQVRELSRKQFFLRALIQKCREKAGLPPMA' A
#
# COMPACT_ATOMS: atom_id res chain seq x y z
N GLU A 1 -2.95 -3.83 2.53
CA GLU A 1 -1.75 -3.94 3.40
C GLU A 1 -1.15 -5.34 3.31
N ASP A 2 -2.00 -6.36 3.31
CA ASP A 2 -1.63 -7.78 3.18
C ASP A 2 -0.72 -8.11 1.99
N ALA A 3 -0.91 -7.48 0.83
CA ALA A 3 -0.07 -7.72 -0.34
C ALA A 3 1.40 -7.35 -0.10
N ILE A 4 1.68 -6.20 0.53
CA ILE A 4 3.06 -5.79 0.84
C ILE A 4 3.68 -6.73 1.88
N TYR A 5 2.89 -7.18 2.86
CA TYR A 5 3.30 -8.16 3.85
C TYR A 5 3.75 -9.48 3.18
N TYR A 6 2.92 -10.04 2.30
CA TYR A 6 3.26 -11.29 1.62
C TYR A 6 4.40 -11.15 0.60
N LEU A 7 4.56 -9.97 -0.01
CA LEU A 7 5.76 -9.68 -0.82
C LEU A 7 7.04 -9.70 0.03
N GLY A 8 6.98 -9.18 1.26
CA GLY A 8 8.10 -9.23 2.20
C GLY A 8 8.41 -10.65 2.65
N GLU A 9 7.38 -11.47 2.84
CA GLU A 9 7.57 -12.91 3.12
C GLU A 9 8.13 -13.68 1.93
N ALA A 10 7.68 -13.37 0.71
CA ALA A 10 8.20 -13.97 -0.50
C ALA A 10 9.68 -13.66 -0.69
N LEU A 11 10.10 -12.42 -0.41
CA LEU A 11 11.52 -12.05 -0.43
C LEU A 11 12.31 -12.80 0.65
N ARG A 12 11.80 -12.87 1.89
CA ARG A 12 12.46 -13.59 3.01
C ARG A 12 12.63 -15.09 2.75
N LYS A 13 11.81 -15.67 1.88
CA LYS A 13 11.83 -17.09 1.51
C LYS A 13 12.50 -17.33 0.15
N ASP A 14 13.19 -16.34 -0.40
CA ASP A 14 13.88 -16.39 -1.70
C ASP A 14 12.96 -16.80 -2.87
N VAL A 15 11.65 -16.53 -2.76
CA VAL A 15 10.67 -16.79 -3.84
C VAL A 15 10.74 -15.70 -4.92
N ILE A 16 11.16 -14.49 -4.55
CA ILE A 16 11.36 -13.35 -5.45
C ILE A 16 12.66 -12.63 -5.12
N ASP A 17 13.25 -12.00 -6.14
CA ASP A 17 14.45 -11.18 -5.97
C ASP A 17 14.15 -9.80 -5.39
N LEU A 18 15.18 -9.17 -4.84
CA LEU A 18 15.11 -7.82 -4.26
C LEU A 18 14.59 -6.77 -5.28
N ASP A 19 15.02 -6.83 -6.54
CA ASP A 19 14.57 -5.88 -7.57
C ASP A 19 13.05 -6.01 -7.83
N VAL A 20 12.56 -7.25 -7.91
CA VAL A 20 11.12 -7.54 -8.07
C VAL A 20 10.34 -7.01 -6.86
N PHE A 21 10.82 -7.30 -5.65
CA PHE A 21 10.20 -6.81 -4.42
C PHE A 21 10.11 -5.28 -4.39
N LEU A 22 11.22 -4.57 -4.62
CA LEU A 22 11.26 -3.11 -4.56
C LEU A 22 10.35 -2.47 -5.60
N LYS A 23 10.31 -3.01 -6.82
CA LYS A 23 9.42 -2.53 -7.88
C LYS A 23 7.95 -2.68 -7.48
N GLN A 24 7.55 -3.85 -6.99
CA GLN A 24 6.17 -4.14 -6.61
C GLN A 24 5.73 -3.33 -5.39
N VAL A 25 6.55 -3.26 -4.34
CA VAL A 25 6.24 -2.47 -3.13
C VAL A 25 6.10 -0.99 -3.48
N ARG A 26 6.99 -0.43 -4.30
CA ARG A 26 6.89 0.97 -4.72
C ARG A 26 5.59 1.26 -5.47
N GLU A 27 5.18 0.36 -6.36
CA GLU A 27 3.92 0.51 -7.09
C GLU A 27 2.69 0.44 -6.17
N LEU A 28 2.65 -0.56 -5.28
CA LEU A 28 1.54 -0.75 -4.34
C LEU A 28 1.44 0.40 -3.35
N SER A 29 2.57 0.86 -2.79
CA SER A 29 2.60 1.99 -1.87
C SER A 29 2.11 3.28 -2.54
N ARG A 30 2.47 3.51 -3.81
CA ARG A 30 1.94 4.66 -4.58
C ARG A 30 0.41 4.57 -4.72
N LYS A 31 -0.12 3.41 -5.09
CA LYS A 31 -1.58 3.20 -5.19
C LYS A 31 -2.27 3.42 -3.85
N GLN A 32 -1.71 2.87 -2.77
CA GLN A 32 -2.24 3.02 -1.42
C GLN A 32 -2.27 4.48 -0.98
N PHE A 33 -1.23 5.27 -1.28
CA PHE A 33 -1.20 6.70 -1.00
C PHE A 33 -2.38 7.43 -1.66
N PHE A 34 -2.59 7.22 -2.96
CA PHE A 34 -3.72 7.84 -3.68
C PHE A 34 -5.07 7.43 -3.12
N LEU A 35 -5.25 6.14 -2.78
CA LEU A 35 -6.49 5.66 -2.18
C LEU A 35 -6.72 6.28 -0.80
N ARG A 36 -5.69 6.40 0.05
CA ARG A 36 -5.80 7.07 1.35
C ARG A 36 -6.17 8.55 1.20
N ALA A 37 -5.53 9.25 0.26
CA ALA A 37 -5.87 10.64 -0.04
C ALA A 37 -7.31 10.80 -0.57
N LEU A 38 -7.77 9.87 -1.41
CA LEU A 38 -9.15 9.85 -1.91
C LEU A 38 -10.14 9.65 -0.77
N ILE A 39 -9.90 8.65 0.09
CA ILE A 39 -10.74 8.38 1.26
C ILE A 39 -10.83 9.62 2.16
N GLN A 40 -9.71 10.30 2.41
CA GLN A 40 -9.69 11.53 3.20
C GLN A 40 -10.65 12.59 2.63
N LYS A 41 -10.58 12.86 1.31
CA LYS A 41 -11.50 13.80 0.64
C LYS A 41 -12.96 13.35 0.72
N CYS A 42 -13.24 12.06 0.54
CA CYS A 42 -14.58 11.52 0.66
C CYS A 42 -15.15 11.67 2.08
N ARG A 43 -14.31 11.46 3.11
CA ARG A 43 -14.70 11.62 4.52
C ARG A 43 -15.00 13.07 4.87
N GLU A 44 -14.15 14.00 4.43
CA GLU A 44 -14.40 15.44 4.57
C GLU A 44 -15.73 15.83 3.94
N LYS A 45 -16.00 15.37 2.71
CA LYS A 45 -17.26 15.66 2.02
C LYS A 45 -18.49 15.07 2.72
N ALA A 46 -18.33 13.92 3.37
CA ALA A 46 -19.39 13.23 4.11
C ALA A 46 -19.53 13.69 5.57
N GLY A 47 -18.71 14.63 6.06
CA GLY A 47 -18.72 15.07 7.46
C GLY A 47 -18.23 14.00 8.45
N LEU A 48 -17.45 13.03 7.99
CA LEU A 48 -16.87 11.97 8.82
C LEU A 48 -15.55 12.44 9.44
N PRO A 49 -15.15 11.92 10.63
CA PRO A 49 -13.87 12.29 11.25
C PRO A 49 -12.68 11.92 10.35
N PRO A 50 -11.52 12.59 10.45
CA PRO A 50 -10.34 12.28 9.63
C PRO A 50 -9.85 10.84 9.85
N MET A 51 -9.12 10.27 8.89
CA MET A 51 -8.47 8.97 9.12
C MET A 51 -7.37 9.11 10.18
N ALA A 52 -7.41 8.23 11.20
CA ALA A 52 -6.38 8.12 12.24
C ALA A 52 -5.08 7.52 11.70
#